data_AF-A0A7C7RN00-F1
#
_entry.id   AF-A0A7C7RN00-F1
#
_cell.length_a   1.000
_cell.length_b   1.000
_cell.length_c   1.000
_cell.angle_alpha   90.00
_cell.angle_beta   90.00
_cell.angle_gamma   90.00
#
_symmetry.space_group_name_H-M   'P 1'
#
loop_
_entity.id
_entity.type
_entity.pdbx_description
1 polymer ?
#
loop_
_entity_poly.entity_id
_entity_poly.type
_entity_poly.pdbx_seq_one_letter_code
_entity_poly.pdbx_strand_id
1 'polypeptide(L)' 'NRRSVTQAELVQILGFSKAKLSKLLSQMEKEGLIRREKFKKTFIITIAEKRSTSASER' A
#
# COMPACT_ATOMS: atom_id res chain seq x y z
N ASN A 1 16.56 1.87 -0.88
CA ASN A 1 15.26 2.45 -1.29
C ASN A 1 14.33 1.36 -1.84
N ARG A 2 13.65 0.58 -0.99
CA ARG A 2 12.52 -0.27 -1.44
C ARG A 2 11.24 0.53 -1.20
N ARG A 3 10.71 1.17 -2.24
CA ARG A 3 9.42 1.91 -2.17
C ARG A 3 8.19 1.00 -2.33
N SER A 4 8.40 -0.31 -2.48
CA SER A 4 7.35 -1.29 -2.69
C SER A 4 7.58 -2.57 -1.89
N VAL A 5 6.48 -3.23 -1.54
CA VAL A 5 6.42 -4.48 -0.77
C VAL A 5 5.34 -5.38 -1.34
N THR A 6 5.50 -6.70 -1.26
CA THR A 6 4.46 -7.64 -1.66
C THR A 6 3.44 -7.85 -0.56
N GLN A 7 2.23 -8.27 -0.94
CA GLN A 7 1.20 -8.61 0.05
C GLN A 7 1.61 -9.76 0.96
N ALA A 8 2.42 -10.70 0.46
CA ALA A 8 2.92 -11.83 1.24
C ALA A 8 3.91 -11.38 2.32
N GLU A 9 4.83 -10.47 2.00
CA GLU A 9 5.74 -9.86 2.97
C GLU A 9 4.96 -9.09 4.06
N LEU A 10 3.92 -8.35 3.69
CA LEU A 10 3.06 -7.65 4.65
C LEU A 10 2.34 -8.59 5.62
N VAL A 11 1.90 -9.77 5.16
CA VAL A 11 1.33 -10.79 6.05
C VAL A 11 2.35 -11.24 7.10
N GLN A 12 3.60 -11.48 6.68
CA GLN A 12 4.66 -11.91 7.57
C GLN A 12 5.07 -10.83 8.58
N ILE A 13 5.14 -9.57 8.15
CA ILE A 13 5.54 -8.44 9.00
C ILE A 13 4.46 -8.10 10.03
N LEU A 14 3.19 -8.08 9.63
CA LEU A 14 2.09 -7.58 10.47
C LEU A 14 1.35 -8.66 11.24
N GLY A 15 1.54 -9.94 10.89
CA GLY A 15 0.84 -11.07 11.52
C GLY A 15 -0.67 -11.09 11.28
N PHE A 16 -1.18 -10.31 10.34
CA PHE A 16 -2.61 -10.30 9.99
C PHE A 16 -2.98 -11.46 9.08
N SER A 17 -4.23 -11.94 9.20
CA SER A 17 -4.77 -12.85 8.20
C SER A 17 -4.80 -12.21 6.81
N LYS A 18 -4.61 -13.02 5.77
CA LYS A 18 -4.61 -12.56 4.38
C LYS A 18 -5.90 -11.80 4.01
N ALA A 19 -7.05 -12.25 4.54
CA ALA A 19 -8.34 -11.62 4.32
C ALA A 19 -8.42 -10.23 4.97
N LYS A 20 -7.98 -10.09 6.22
CA LYS A 20 -7.94 -8.80 6.92
C LYS A 20 -7.02 -7.82 6.21
N LEU A 21 -5.83 -8.27 5.82
CA LEU A 21 -4.89 -7.45 5.08
C LEU A 21 -5.46 -7.03 3.71
N SER A 22 -6.12 -7.94 2.99
CA SER A 22 -6.76 -7.61 1.71
C SER A 22 -7.83 -6.52 1.86
N LYS A 23 -8.67 -6.61 2.90
CA LYS A 23 -9.69 -5.60 3.19
C LYS A 23 -9.07 -4.23 3.50
N LEU A 24 -8.03 -4.21 4.35
CA LEU A 24 -7.31 -2.99 4.70
C LEU A 24 -6.65 -2.33 3.48
N LEU A 25 -5.89 -3.10 2.69
CA LEU A 25 -5.23 -2.59 1.50
C LEU A 25 -6.23 -2.07 0.46
N SER A 26 -7.41 -2.69 0.37
CA SER A 26 -8.47 -2.21 -0.53
C SER A 26 -9.04 -0.88 -0.08
N GLN A 27 -9.16 -0.64 1.23
CA GLN A 27 -9.57 0.65 1.76
C GLN A 27 -8.49 1.72 1.54
N MET A 28 -7.23 1.42 1.86
CA MET A 28 -6.11 2.36 1.66
C MET A 28 -5.91 2.74 0.19
N GLU A 29 -6.15 1.82 -0.74
CA GLU A 29 -6.13 2.12 -2.17
C GLU A 29 -7.27 3.05 -2.58
N LYS A 30 -8.49 2.82 -2.06
CA LYS A 30 -9.64 3.72 -2.30
C LYS A 30 -9.40 5.13 -1.75
N GLU A 31 -8.72 5.24 -0.62
CA GLU A 31 -8.32 6.51 0.00
C GLU A 31 -7.12 7.16 -0.71
N GLY A 32 -6.55 6.52 -1.74
CA GLY A 32 -5.44 7.04 -2.52
C GLY A 32 -4.11 7.05 -1.77
N LEU A 33 -3.97 6.27 -0.70
CA LEU A 33 -2.74 6.18 0.11
C LEU A 33 -1.71 5.21 -0.48
N ILE A 34 -2.17 4.21 -1.23
CA ILE A 34 -1.33 3.20 -1.87
C ILE A 34 -1.81 2.90 -3.29
N ARG A 35 -0.95 2.24 -4.08
CA ARG A 35 -1.29 1.61 -5.36
C ARG A 35 -1.01 0.12 -5.28
N ARG A 36 -1.90 -0.70 -5.85
CA ARG A 36 -1.69 -2.14 -6.00
C ARG A 36 -1.53 -2.52 -7.48
N GLU A 37 -0.46 -3.23 -7.77
CA GLU A 37 -0.21 -3.78 -9.11
C GLU A 37 -0.13 -5.29 -9.05
N LYS A 38 -0.83 -5.98 -9.96
CA LYS A 38 -0.78 -7.43 -10.05
C LYS A 38 0.59 -7.85 -10.61
N PHE A 39 1.31 -8.66 -9.84
CA PHE A 39 2.60 -9.22 -10.26
C PHE A 39 2.58 -10.73 -10.10
N LYS A 40 2.53 -11.45 -11.23
CA LYS A 40 2.39 -12.92 -11.27
C LYS A 40 1.18 -13.39 -10.45
N LYS A 41 1.43 -14.03 -9.30
CA LYS A 41 0.42 -14.59 -8.38
C LYS A 41 0.18 -13.72 -7.12
N THR A 42 0.77 -12.53 -7.04
CA THR A 42 0.66 -11.64 -5.88
C THR A 42 0.40 -10.19 -6.31
N PHE A 43 0.26 -9.30 -5.34
CA PHE A 43 0.22 -7.86 -5.54
C PHE A 43 1.48 -7.20 -5.00
N ILE A 44 2.01 -6.26 -5.75
CA ILE A 44 3.00 -5.29 -5.29
C ILE A 44 2.23 -4.07 -4.79
N ILE A 45 2.56 -3.64 -3.57
CA ILE A 45 2.01 -2.47 -2.91
C ILE A 45 3.08 -1.38 -2.91
N THR A 46 2.71 -0.18 -3.37
CA THR A 46 3.56 1.01 -3.38
C THR A 46 2.82 2.13 -2.67
N ILE A 47 3.53 2.94 -1.88
CA ILE A 47 2.95 4.14 -1.26
C ILE A 47 2.63 5.14 -2.38
N ALA A 48 1.41 5.68 -2.38
CA ALA A 48 1.07 6.75 -3.29
C ALA A 48 1.86 8.00 -2.88
N GLU A 49 2.50 8.65 -3.86
CA GLU A 49 3.06 9.97 -3.60
C GLU A 49 1.90 10.89 -3.25
N LYS A 50 1.74 11.20 -1.95
CA LYS A 50 1.03 12.41 -1.56
C LYS A 50 1.74 13.52 -2.32
N ARG A 51 1.04 14.19 -3.25
CA ARG A 51 1.40 15.56 -3.57
C ARG A 51 1.43 16.25 -2.21
N SER A 52 2.62 16.46 -1.66
CA SER A 52 2.83 17.43 -0.62
C SER A 52 2.35 18.73 -1.24
N THR A 53 1.09 19.08 -1.03
CA THR A 53 0.74 20.48 -0.89
C THR A 53 1.50 20.91 0.36
N SER A 54 2.79 21.19 0.19
CA SER A 54 3.43 22.28 0.90
C SER A 54 2.54 23.48 0.59
N ALA A 55 1.51 23.63 1.41
CA ALA A 55 0.75 24.83 1.50
C ALA A 55 1.80 25.91 1.74
N SER A 56 1.96 26.74 0.73
CA SER A 56 2.33 28.14 0.80
C SER A 56 2.02 28.74 2.18
N GLU A 57 2.93 28.58 3.14
CA GLU A 57 3.03 29.50 4.27
C GLU A 57 3.95 30.63 3.81
N ARG A 58 3.26 31.62 3.21
CA ARG A 58 3.56 33.06 3.12
C ARG A 58 5.00 33.49 2.82
#